data_AF-A0A6G4AXY0-F1
#
_entry.id   AF-A0A6G4AXY0-F1
#
_cell.length_a   1.000
_cell.length_b   1.000
_cell.length_c   1.000
_cell.angle_alpha   90.00
_cell.angle_beta   90.00
_cell.angle_gamma   90.00
#
_symmetry.space_group_name_H-M   'P 1'
#
loop_
_entity.id
_entity.type
_entity.pdbx_description
1 polymer ?
#
loop_
_entity_poly.entity_id
_entity_poly.type
_entity_poly.pdbx_seq_one_letter_code
_entity_poly.pdbx_strand_id
1 'polypeptide(L)' 'MSAVYIDPAFRGQGMAARLVLAVASGVRARDERPFPHTSARNTNAIRLYESLGLRLCHRTAFLAAWVPETVRQQ' A
#
# COMPACT_ATOMS: atom_id res chain seq x y z
N MET A 1 6.33 4.20 2.92
CA MET A 1 6.28 2.82 2.39
C MET A 1 5.90 2.92 0.91
N SER A 2 6.58 2.17 0.04
CA SER A 2 6.31 2.14 -1.41
C SER A 2 5.00 1.41 -1.72
N ALA A 3 4.46 1.61 -2.93
CA ALA A 3 3.28 0.90 -3.42
C ALA A 3 3.66 -0.47 -4.00
N VAL A 4 2.78 -1.47 -3.84
CA VAL A 4 2.90 -2.79 -4.48
C VAL A 4 1.84 -2.87 -5.58
N TYR A 5 2.27 -3.17 -6.80
CA TYR A 5 1.40 -3.43 -7.93
C TYR A 5 1.65 -4.84 -8.46
N ILE A 6 0.57 -5.59 -8.67
CA ILE A 6 0.60 -6.90 -9.33
C ILE A 6 -0.21 -6.77 -10.61
N ASP A 7 0.45 -7.09 -11.73
CA ASP A 7 -0.18 -7.14 -13.04
C ASP A 7 -1.42 -8.06 -13.00
N PRO A 8 -2.56 -7.65 -13.59
CA PRO A 8 -3.80 -8.43 -13.60
C PRO A 8 -3.63 -9.89 -14.02
N ALA A 9 -2.75 -10.19 -14.99
CA ALA A 9 -2.53 -11.54 -15.50
C ALA A 9 -1.88 -12.48 -14.48
N PHE A 10 -1.26 -11.95 -13.43
CA PHE A 10 -0.52 -12.70 -12.41
C PHE A 10 -1.17 -12.63 -11.02
N ARG A 11 -2.41 -12.13 -10.93
CA ARG A 11 -3.18 -12.10 -9.68
C ARG A 11 -3.60 -13.51 -9.26
N GLY A 12 -3.92 -13.68 -7.98
CA GLY A 12 -4.36 -14.96 -7.42
C GLY A 12 -3.24 -15.96 -7.07
N GLN A 13 -1.98 -15.63 -7.38
CA GLN A 13 -0.83 -16.52 -7.14
C GLN A 13 -0.09 -16.25 -5.81
N GLY A 14 -0.68 -15.47 -4.91
CA GLY A 14 -0.07 -15.13 -3.61
C GLY A 14 1.13 -14.17 -3.67
N MET A 15 1.47 -13.62 -4.85
CA MET A 15 2.62 -12.71 -5.03
C MET A 15 2.55 -11.47 -4.12
N ALA A 16 1.39 -10.84 -4.02
CA ALA A 16 1.20 -9.67 -3.17
C ALA A 16 1.51 -9.99 -1.69
N ALA A 17 1.07 -11.14 -1.19
CA ALA A 17 1.34 -11.59 0.17
C ALA A 17 2.85 -11.74 0.41
N ARG A 18 3.54 -12.40 -0.53
CA ARG A 18 4.98 -12.65 -0.44
C ARG A 18 5.78 -11.34 -0.45
N LEU A 19 5.43 -10.38 -1.30
CA LEU A 19 6.07 -9.07 -1.33
C LEU A 19 5.85 -8.29 -0.03
N VAL A 20 4.60 -8.26 0.47
CA VAL A 20 4.26 -7.57 1.72
C VAL A 20 5.03 -8.17 2.90
N LEU A 21 5.11 -9.50 2.99
CA LEU A 21 5.87 -10.18 4.03
C LEU A 21 7.37 -9.92 3.95
N ALA A 22 7.95 -9.90 2.74
CA ALA A 22 9.37 -9.58 2.55
C ALA A 22 9.71 -8.14 2.96
N VAL A 23 8.83 -7.17 2.70
CA VAL A 23 9.03 -5.80 3.18
C VAL A 23 8.85 -5.74 4.69
N ALA A 24 7.81 -6.39 5.22
CA ALA A 24 7.53 -6.39 6.65
C ALA A 24 8.62 -7.08 7.48
N SER A 25 9.28 -8.12 6.94
CA SER A 25 10.43 -8.75 7.60
C SER A 25 11.62 -7.79 7.65
N GLY A 26 11.92 -7.06 6.58
CA GLY A 26 12.97 -6.06 6.56
C GLY A 26 12.74 -4.90 7.53
N VAL A 27 11.48 -4.47 7.70
CA VAL A 27 11.09 -3.46 8.71
C VAL A 27 11.28 -4.01 10.14
N ARG A 28 10.80 -5.23 10.41
CA ARG A 28 10.96 -5.86 11.73
C ARG A 28 12.43 -6.12 12.09
N ALA A 29 13.27 -6.44 11.11
CA ALA A 29 14.70 -6.63 11.33
C ALA A 29 15.43 -5.34 11.76
N ARG A 30 14.79 -4.18 11.60
CA ARG A 30 15.25 -2.88 12.08
C ARG A 30 14.56 -2.46 13.40
N ASP A 31 13.90 -3.39 14.08
CA ASP A 31 13.08 -3.15 15.28
C ASP A 31 11.95 -2.13 15.07
N GLU A 32 11.51 -1.95 13.82
CA GLU A 32 10.41 -1.07 13.45
C GLU A 32 9.08 -1.85 13.29
N ARG A 33 7.96 -1.12 13.36
CA ARG A 33 6.63 -1.68 13.14
C ARG A 33 6.14 -1.44 11.70
N PRO A 34 5.82 -2.48 10.92
CA PRO A 34 5.20 -2.32 9.61
C PRO A 34 3.84 -1.61 9.73
N PHE A 35 3.69 -0.49 9.02
CA PHE A 35 2.44 0.27 8.96
C PHE A 35 2.05 0.53 7.49
N PRO A 36 1.55 -0.49 6.78
CA PRO A 36 1.04 -0.30 5.44
C PRO A 36 -0.26 0.51 5.47
N HIS A 37 -0.42 1.40 4.50
CA HIS A 37 -1.63 2.18 4.30
C HIS A 37 -2.23 1.83 2.94
N THR A 38 -3.55 1.83 2.86
CA THR A 38 -4.28 1.61 1.61
C THR A 38 -5.55 2.44 1.63
N SER A 39 -6.05 2.80 0.44
CA SER A 39 -7.34 3.45 0.31
C SER A 39 -8.44 2.54 0.86
N ALA A 40 -9.43 3.13 1.53
CA ALA A 40 -10.62 2.40 1.99
C ALA A 40 -11.38 1.70 0.85
N ARG A 41 -11.17 2.14 -0.41
CA ARG A 41 -11.76 1.53 -1.61
C ARG A 41 -11.00 0.29 -2.10
N ASN A 42 -9.77 0.07 -1.64
CA ASN A 42 -8.95 -1.07 -2.05
C ASN A 42 -9.23 -2.28 -1.15
N THR A 43 -10.42 -2.84 -1.30
CA THR A 43 -10.92 -3.99 -0.52
C THR A 43 -10.03 -5.22 -0.63
N ASN A 44 -9.38 -5.42 -1.78
CA ASN A 44 -8.45 -6.52 -2.00
C ASN A 44 -7.21 -6.42 -1.11
N ALA A 45 -6.61 -5.23 -1.02
CA ALA A 45 -5.46 -5.01 -0.14
C ALA A 45 -5.85 -5.13 1.34
N ILE A 46 -7.03 -4.63 1.73
CA ILE A 46 -7.55 -4.76 3.10
C ILE A 46 -7.66 -6.24 3.49
N ARG A 47 -8.36 -7.05 2.66
CA ARG A 47 -8.52 -8.50 2.91
C ARG A 47 -7.19 -9.23 2.97
N LEU A 48 -6.25 -8.88 2.10
CA LEU A 48 -4.90 -9.44 2.12
C LEU A 48 -4.20 -9.12 3.45
N TYR A 49 -4.18 -7.86 3.88
CA TYR A 49 -3.53 -7.46 5.13
C TYR A 49 -4.18 -8.14 6.34
N GLU A 50 -5.50 -8.23 6.38
CA GLU A 50 -6.23 -8.96 7.42
C GLU A 50 -5.85 -10.46 7.43
N SER A 51 -5.75 -11.11 6.27
CA SER A 51 -5.30 -12.51 6.17
C SER A 51 -3.86 -12.74 6.64
N LEU A 52 -3.04 -11.68 6.61
CA LEU A 52 -1.66 -11.70 7.13
C LEU A 52 -1.59 -11.32 8.63
N GLY A 53 -2.75 -11.15 9.28
CA GLY A 53 -2.85 -10.83 10.71
C GLY A 53 -2.68 -9.34 11.04
N LEU A 54 -2.64 -8.46 10.03
CA LEU A 54 -2.64 -7.02 10.28
C LEU A 54 -4.06 -6.57 10.65
N ARG A 55 -4.13 -5.57 11.52
CA ARG A 55 -5.40 -4.97 11.95
C ARG A 55 -5.42 -3.50 11.56
N LEU A 56 -6.61 -2.97 11.30
CA LEU A 56 -6.79 -1.54 11.08
C LEU A 56 -6.38 -0.78 12.33
N CYS A 57 -5.39 0.10 12.20
CA CYS A 57 -4.87 0.92 13.29
C CYS A 57 -5.30 2.38 13.17
N HIS A 58 -5.49 2.91 11.96
CA HIS A 58 -5.83 4.32 11.74
C HIS A 58 -6.62 4.53 10.44
N ARG A 59 -7.48 5.56 10.39
CA ARG A 59 -8.14 6.02 9.16
C ARG A 59 -7.52 7.35 8.72
N THR A 60 -6.72 7.31 7.67
CA THR A 60 -6.07 8.50 7.10
C THR A 60 -6.88 9.04 5.92
N ALA A 61 -7.03 10.37 5.83
CA ALA A 61 -7.52 11.01 4.61
C ALA A 61 -6.41 11.02 3.54
N PHE A 62 -6.69 10.47 2.36
CA PHE A 62 -5.81 10.62 1.20
C PHE A 62 -6.19 11.89 0.45
N LEU A 63 -5.24 12.81 0.30
CA LEU A 63 -5.42 14.04 -0.47
C LEU A 63 -4.70 13.89 -1.81
N ALA A 64 -5.35 14.38 -2.87
CA ALA A 64 -4.74 14.54 -4.18
C ALA A 64 -4.66 16.04 -4.50
N ALA A 65 -3.52 16.48 -4.98
CA ALA A 65 -3.34 17.84 -5.48
C ALA A 65 -3.08 17.78 -6.99
N TRP A 66 -3.72 18.68 -7.73
CA TRP A 66 -3.38 18.96 -9.11
C TRP A 66 -2.55 20.23 -9.14
N VAL A 67 -1.40 20.17 -9.81
CA VAL A 67 -0.64 21.39 -10.11
C VAL A 67 -1.33 22.03 -11.31
N PRO A 68 -1.88 23.25 -11.18
CA PRO A 68 -2.42 23.95 -12.33
C PRO A 68 -1.28 24.23 -13.31
N GLU A 69 -1.53 24.06 -14.61
CA GLU A 69 -0.56 24.41 -15.64
C GLU A 69 -0.25 25.90 -15.54
N THR A 70 1.02 26.24 -15.33
CA THR A 70 1.45 27.63 -15.34
C THR A 70 1.29 28.15 -16.76
N VAL A 71 0.22 28.88 -17.04
CA VAL A 71 0.12 29.70 -18.25
C VAL A 71 1.23 30.74 -18.14
N ARG A 72 2.37 30.45 -18.76
CA ARG A 72 3.47 31.40 -18.93
C ARG A 72 2.96 32.45 -19.92
N GLN A 73 2.37 33.52 -19.39
CA GLN A 73 2.07 34.71 -20.17
C GLN A 73 3.39 35.39 -20.52
N GLN A 74 3.77 35.23 -21.80
CA GLN A 74 4.67 36.05 -22.62
C GLN A 74 6.15 36.14 -22.22
#